data_AF-A0AAV8WCS3-F1
#
_entry.id   AF-A0AAV8WCS3-F1
#
_cell.length_a   1.000
_cell.length_b   1.000
_cell.length_c   1.000
_cell.angle_alpha   90.00
_cell.angle_beta   90.00
_cell.angle_gamma   90.00
#
_symmetry.space_group_name_H-M   'P 1'
#
loop_
_entity.id
_entity.type
_entity.pdbx_description
1 polymer ?
#
loop_
_entity_poly.entity_id
_entity_poly.type
_entity_poly.pdbx_seq_one_letter_code
_entity_poly.pdbx_strand_id
1 'polypeptide(L)'
;MNRAKYYGENTTLHGLKFVADDKRHPLIRIFWAAVFVLSVYFMVAVFRASYKAFEENAISFVTETTYLDWNTSFPAITLCPIAGSEPEWDKSSGKSRLNFLVNRKSGPGELWLQTNADVRVYFHAPEDVPFINTDPDQRKDVMLGESVNISISVIEIENDDNVKHLPVWKRGCKFPWENEGLLVHEYYSYSSCVVQCHAENHIKLCNCTHHLMPYYNKRSYCDIEGLKCLTDKFGKSRQLISKLFQVNTDLILETVNRLHAKGFDKPGLVCDCLPSCVEPEYKVIADTKG
;
A
#
# COMPACT_ATOMS: atom_id res chain seq x y z
N MET A 1 26.52 -55.09 28.48
CA MET A 1 25.42 -54.25 29.01
C MET A 1 24.84 -53.45 27.85
N ASN A 2 23.53 -53.50 27.63
CA ASN A 2 22.91 -52.89 26.45
C ASN A 2 22.87 -51.36 26.61
N ARG A 3 23.54 -50.60 25.73
CA ARG A 3 23.72 -49.14 25.89
C ARG A 3 22.40 -48.38 25.99
N ALA A 4 21.39 -48.79 25.21
CA ALA A 4 20.06 -48.21 25.25
C ALA A 4 19.35 -48.37 26.60
N LYS A 5 19.59 -49.50 27.28
CA LYS A 5 18.99 -49.78 28.59
C LYS A 5 19.61 -48.92 29.69
N TYR A 6 20.94 -48.82 29.70
CA TYR A 6 21.66 -47.93 30.61
C TYR A 6 21.23 -46.46 30.43
N TYR A 7 21.02 -46.02 29.19
CA TYR A 7 20.50 -44.68 28.91
C TYR A 7 19.07 -44.49 29.43
N GLY A 8 18.17 -45.45 29.18
CA GLY A 8 16.79 -45.37 29.67
C GLY A 8 16.65 -45.33 31.19
N GLU A 9 17.54 -46.00 31.92
CA GLU A 9 17.54 -46.02 33.39
C GLU A 9 18.09 -44.71 34.01
N ASN A 10 19.01 -44.04 33.32
CA ASN A 10 19.75 -42.87 33.84
C ASN A 10 19.38 -41.53 33.18
N THR A 11 18.48 -41.52 32.20
CA THR A 11 18.05 -40.28 31.53
C THR A 11 17.08 -39.46 32.39
N THR A 12 17.04 -38.14 32.13
CA THR A 12 16.03 -37.22 32.67
C THR A 12 14.73 -37.22 31.85
N LEU A 13 14.71 -37.92 30.71
CA LEU A 13 13.51 -38.07 29.88
C LEU A 13 12.44 -38.87 30.61
N HIS A 14 11.32 -38.21 30.91
CA HIS A 14 10.21 -38.81 31.62
C HIS A 14 9.59 -39.96 30.80
N GLY A 15 9.24 -41.05 31.48
CA GLY A 15 8.65 -42.25 30.84
C GLY A 15 9.67 -43.31 30.42
N LEU A 16 10.86 -42.93 29.95
CA LEU A 16 11.84 -43.87 29.38
C LEU A 16 12.43 -44.84 30.42
N LYS A 17 12.52 -44.40 31.69
CA LYS A 17 12.89 -45.26 32.83
C LYS A 17 11.95 -46.45 33.02
N PHE A 18 10.65 -46.25 32.80
CA PHE A 18 9.65 -47.33 32.94
C PHE A 18 9.68 -48.30 31.76
N VAL A 19 10.20 -47.86 30.61
CA VAL A 19 10.42 -48.71 29.43
C VAL A 19 11.67 -49.58 29.61
N ALA A 20 12.73 -49.05 30.22
CA ALA A 20 13.99 -49.76 30.44
C ALA A 20 13.99 -50.72 31.65
N ASP A 21 13.02 -50.59 32.57
CA ASP A 21 12.90 -51.41 33.79
C ASP A 21 12.40 -52.84 33.49
N ASP A 22 13.32 -53.82 33.53
CA ASP A 22 13.02 -55.23 33.29
C ASP A 22 12.21 -55.89 34.42
N LYS A 23 12.04 -55.23 35.57
CA LYS A 23 11.24 -55.76 36.68
C LYS A 23 9.74 -55.62 36.44
N ARG A 24 9.32 -54.88 35.41
CA ARG A 24 7.91 -54.56 35.12
C ARG A 24 7.33 -55.47 34.05
N HIS A 25 6.02 -55.72 34.16
CA HIS A 25 5.27 -56.50 33.19
C HIS A 25 5.37 -55.86 31.77
N PRO A 26 5.59 -56.65 30.70
CA PRO A 26 5.81 -56.13 29.35
C PRO A 26 4.69 -55.21 28.84
N LEU A 27 3.43 -55.46 29.20
CA LEU A 27 2.30 -54.58 28.85
C LEU A 27 2.47 -53.13 29.37
N ILE A 28 2.98 -52.99 30.60
CA ILE A 28 3.22 -51.68 31.22
C ILE A 28 4.36 -50.96 30.49
N ARG A 29 5.39 -51.70 30.07
CA ARG A 29 6.52 -51.17 29.30
C ARG A 29 6.08 -50.66 27.92
N ILE A 30 5.21 -51.42 27.24
CA ILE A 30 4.61 -51.02 25.96
C ILE A 30 3.73 -49.76 26.13
N PHE A 31 2.92 -49.71 27.18
CA PHE A 31 2.12 -48.53 27.49
C PHE A 31 2.99 -47.27 27.64
N TRP A 32 4.05 -47.32 28.45
CA TRP A 32 4.95 -46.18 28.63
C TRP A 32 5.73 -45.83 27.36
N ALA A 33 6.08 -46.82 26.53
CA ALA A 33 6.69 -46.57 25.23
C ALA A 33 5.72 -45.83 24.29
N ALA A 34 4.45 -46.23 24.25
CA ALA A 34 3.42 -45.57 23.45
C ALA A 34 3.16 -44.13 23.92
N VAL A 35 3.07 -43.90 25.25
CA VAL A 35 2.91 -42.57 25.84
C VAL A 35 4.11 -41.68 25.50
N PHE A 36 5.33 -42.20 25.55
CA PHE A 36 6.54 -41.45 25.20
C PHE A 36 6.57 -41.08 23.70
N VAL A 37 6.23 -42.02 22.81
CA VAL A 37 6.15 -41.72 21.37
C VAL A 37 5.08 -40.67 21.08
N LEU A 38 3.91 -40.79 21.73
CA LEU A 38 2.82 -39.83 21.59
C LEU A 38 3.18 -38.45 22.13
N SER A 39 3.89 -38.37 23.27
CA SER A 39 4.33 -37.09 23.82
C SER A 39 5.39 -36.40 22.95
N VAL A 40 6.33 -37.17 22.39
CA VAL A 40 7.30 -36.65 21.41
C VAL A 40 6.60 -36.15 20.15
N TYR A 41 5.60 -36.89 19.65
CA TYR A 41 4.79 -36.45 18.50
C TYR A 41 4.09 -35.11 18.78
N PHE A 42 3.40 -34.98 19.91
CA PHE A 42 2.72 -33.73 20.26
C PHE A 42 3.69 -32.58 20.51
N MET A 43 4.84 -32.83 21.16
CA MET A 43 5.88 -31.83 21.34
C MET A 43 6.38 -31.29 20.00
N VAL A 44 6.66 -32.17 19.03
CA VAL A 44 7.08 -31.76 17.68
C VAL A 44 5.96 -31.01 16.95
N ALA A 45 4.70 -31.45 17.10
CA ALA A 45 3.56 -30.78 16.49
C ALA A 45 3.37 -29.35 17.03
N VAL A 46 3.42 -29.18 18.36
CA VAL A 46 3.33 -27.87 19.02
C VAL A 46 4.52 -27.00 18.64
N PHE A 47 5.74 -27.53 18.67
CA PHE A 47 6.93 -26.77 18.26
C PHE A 47 6.82 -26.25 16.83
N ARG A 48 6.38 -27.10 15.89
CA ARG A 48 6.14 -26.68 14.49
C ARG A 48 5.07 -25.61 14.39
N ALA A 49 3.98 -25.73 15.14
CA ALA A 49 2.92 -24.73 15.16
C ALA A 49 3.40 -23.39 15.74
N SER A 50 4.13 -23.41 16.85
CA SER A 50 4.70 -22.21 17.49
C SER A 50 5.77 -21.56 16.62
N TYR A 51 6.65 -22.35 16.00
CA TYR A 51 7.67 -21.84 15.07
C TYR A 51 7.02 -21.17 13.86
N LYS A 52 6.00 -21.82 13.28
CA LYS A 52 5.23 -21.25 12.17
C LYS A 52 4.55 -19.94 12.58
N ALA A 53 3.92 -19.90 13.76
CA ALA A 53 3.30 -18.69 14.29
C ALA A 53 4.33 -17.57 14.54
N PHE A 54 5.55 -17.90 14.98
CA PHE A 54 6.62 -16.92 15.18
C PHE A 54 7.15 -16.33 13.87
N GLU A 55 7.30 -17.16 12.82
CA GLU A 55 7.70 -16.67 11.51
C GLU A 55 6.61 -15.82 10.84
N GLU A 56 5.34 -16.26 10.95
CA GLU A 56 4.21 -15.61 10.27
C GLU A 56 3.64 -14.39 11.03
N ASN A 57 3.61 -14.39 12.38
CA ASN A 57 2.95 -13.37 13.19
C ASN A 57 3.93 -12.53 14.03
N ALA A 58 4.94 -11.95 13.40
CA ALA A 58 5.97 -11.21 14.12
C ALA A 58 5.59 -9.79 14.55
N ILE A 59 4.39 -9.30 14.19
CA ILE A 59 3.99 -7.91 14.41
C ILE A 59 2.67 -7.90 15.18
N SER A 60 2.65 -7.22 16.34
CA SER A 60 1.45 -6.89 17.08
C SER A 60 1.13 -5.41 16.90
N PHE A 61 -0.09 -5.09 16.48
CA PHE A 61 -0.53 -3.70 16.32
C PHE A 61 -1.09 -3.19 17.65
N VAL A 62 -0.50 -2.12 18.17
CA VAL A 62 -1.02 -1.36 19.32
C VAL A 62 -1.17 0.08 18.86
N THR A 63 -2.39 0.60 18.91
CA THR A 63 -2.68 1.99 18.53
C THR A 63 -2.63 2.86 19.77
N GLU A 64 -1.75 3.87 19.76
CA GLU A 64 -1.71 4.89 20.80
C GLU A 64 -2.13 6.23 20.21
N THR A 65 -3.03 6.94 20.89
CA THR A 65 -3.57 8.24 20.45
C THR A 65 -3.25 9.38 21.43
N THR A 66 -2.40 9.13 22.42
CA THR A 66 -2.11 10.04 23.53
C THR A 66 -0.87 10.92 23.33
N TYR A 67 -0.38 11.01 22.09
CA TYR A 67 0.76 11.83 21.75
C TYR A 67 0.38 13.32 21.77
N LEU A 68 1.07 14.10 22.59
CA LEU A 68 0.83 15.54 22.75
C LEU A 68 1.81 16.41 21.96
N ASP A 69 2.95 15.84 21.57
CA ASP A 69 3.99 16.49 20.80
C ASP A 69 3.99 15.92 19.38
N TRP A 70 3.36 16.64 18.45
CA TRP A 70 3.33 16.30 17.03
C TRP A 70 3.77 17.50 16.20
N ASN A 71 4.36 17.22 15.04
CA ASN A 71 4.76 18.22 14.07
C ASN A 71 4.35 17.75 12.68
N THR A 72 3.20 18.22 12.22
CA THR A 72 2.62 17.83 10.93
C THR A 72 3.04 18.81 9.87
N SER A 73 3.32 18.31 8.69
CA SER A 73 3.52 19.16 7.52
C SER A 73 2.16 19.62 7.00
N PHE A 74 2.05 20.89 6.64
CA PHE A 74 0.87 21.38 5.91
C PHE A 74 0.69 20.54 4.64
N PRO A 75 -0.56 20.14 4.30
CA PRO A 75 -0.83 19.31 3.13
C PRO A 75 -0.28 19.93 1.85
N ALA A 76 0.17 19.09 0.93
CA ALA A 76 0.43 19.53 -0.43
C ALA A 76 -0.89 19.80 -1.13
N ILE A 77 -0.99 20.99 -1.75
CA ILE A 77 -2.16 21.40 -2.53
C ILE A 77 -1.79 21.36 -4.01
N THR A 78 -2.50 20.53 -4.78
CA THR A 78 -2.35 20.46 -6.24
C THR A 78 -3.58 21.08 -6.91
N LEU A 79 -3.35 22.02 -7.84
CA LEU A 79 -4.40 22.68 -8.61
C LEU A 79 -4.41 22.15 -10.05
N CYS A 80 -5.56 21.66 -10.52
CA CYS A 80 -5.77 21.20 -11.88
C CYS A 80 -6.85 22.03 -12.57
N PRO A 81 -6.55 22.78 -13.66
CA PRO A 81 -7.57 23.47 -14.45
C PRO A 81 -8.63 22.49 -15.00
N ILE A 82 -9.90 22.85 -14.92
CA ILE A 82 -11.04 22.02 -15.39
C ILE A 82 -11.28 22.21 -16.90
N ALA A 83 -10.94 23.37 -17.45
CA ALA A 83 -10.97 23.66 -18.87
C ALA A 83 -9.55 23.82 -19.43
N GLY A 84 -9.35 23.50 -20.71
CA GLY A 84 -8.04 23.46 -21.41
C GLY A 84 -7.35 24.81 -21.61
N SER A 85 -7.54 25.77 -20.70
CA SER A 85 -6.65 26.92 -20.62
C SER A 85 -5.28 26.43 -20.17
N GLU A 86 -4.26 26.59 -21.01
CA GLU A 86 -2.87 26.42 -20.60
C GLU A 86 -2.58 27.42 -19.47
N PRO A 87 -2.25 26.96 -18.25
CA PRO A 87 -1.74 27.87 -17.24
C PRO A 87 -0.40 28.42 -17.71
N GLU A 88 -0.27 29.74 -17.78
CA GLU A 88 0.99 30.41 -18.05
C GLU A 88 1.86 30.32 -16.79
N TRP A 89 2.73 29.30 -16.72
CA TRP A 89 3.68 29.14 -15.62
C TRP A 89 4.83 30.14 -15.79
N ASP A 90 4.90 31.14 -14.91
CA ASP A 90 6.09 31.97 -14.78
C ASP A 90 7.27 31.10 -14.32
N LYS A 91 8.20 30.84 -15.24
CA LYS A 91 9.42 30.06 -14.97
C LYS A 91 10.45 30.83 -14.14
N SER A 92 10.15 32.09 -13.75
CA SER A 92 11.06 32.97 -13.00
C SER A 92 11.01 32.79 -11.48
N SER A 93 9.99 32.12 -10.92
CA SER A 93 9.93 31.88 -9.48
C SER A 93 10.90 30.78 -9.08
N GLY A 94 11.97 31.14 -8.36
CA GLY A 94 12.83 30.19 -7.67
C GLY A 94 11.98 29.23 -6.83
N LYS A 95 12.36 27.94 -6.78
CA LYS A 95 11.71 26.92 -5.92
C LYS A 95 11.87 27.30 -4.45
N SER A 96 10.98 28.14 -3.93
CA SER A 96 10.82 28.33 -2.49
C SER A 96 10.06 27.14 -1.94
N ARG A 97 10.78 26.18 -1.33
CA ARG A 97 10.17 25.18 -0.44
C ARG A 97 9.68 25.93 0.80
N LEU A 98 8.40 26.25 0.86
CA LEU A 98 7.76 26.76 2.06
C LEU A 98 7.43 25.57 2.96
N ASN A 99 8.28 25.29 3.94
CA ASN A 99 8.00 24.27 4.96
C ASN A 99 7.02 24.85 5.97
N PHE A 100 5.74 24.68 5.72
CA PHE A 100 4.69 25.01 6.69
C PHE A 100 4.56 23.87 7.69
N LEU A 101 5.18 24.03 8.86
CA LEU A 101 5.02 23.11 9.99
C LEU A 101 3.84 23.56 10.86
N VAL A 102 2.91 22.65 11.09
CA VAL A 102 1.72 22.83 11.91
C VAL A 102 1.90 21.98 13.17
N ASN A 103 1.76 22.60 14.33
CA ASN A 103 1.80 21.94 15.62
C ASN A 103 1.01 22.75 16.67
N ARG A 104 0.94 22.24 17.89
CA ARG A 104 0.23 22.89 19.00
C ARG A 104 0.75 24.30 19.33
N LYS A 105 2.03 24.60 19.07
CA LYS A 105 2.64 25.92 19.34
C LYS A 105 2.40 26.90 18.19
N SER A 106 2.48 26.45 16.94
CA SER A 106 2.27 27.29 15.75
C SER A 106 0.79 27.59 15.48
N GLY A 107 -0.11 26.71 15.92
CA GLY A 107 -1.52 26.77 15.55
C GLY A 107 -1.77 26.24 14.12
N PRO A 108 -3.02 26.31 13.64
CA PRO A 108 -3.37 25.87 12.29
C PRO A 108 -2.68 26.73 11.23
N GLY A 109 -2.18 26.09 10.17
CA GLY A 109 -1.67 26.80 9.00
C GLY A 109 -2.83 27.31 8.13
N GLU A 110 -2.66 28.48 7.51
CA GLU A 110 -3.61 29.04 6.55
C GLU A 110 -2.93 29.27 5.19
N LEU A 111 -3.62 28.92 4.11
CA LEU A 111 -3.17 29.15 2.74
C LEU A 111 -4.30 29.81 1.93
N TRP A 112 -4.00 30.96 1.35
CA TRP A 112 -4.93 31.71 0.49
C TRP A 112 -4.48 31.59 -0.96
N LEU A 113 -5.36 31.07 -1.81
CA LEU A 113 -5.12 30.89 -3.24
C LEU A 113 -6.20 31.64 -4.02
N GLN A 114 -5.78 32.50 -4.94
CA GLN A 114 -6.68 33.14 -5.89
C GLN A 114 -6.44 32.54 -7.28
N THR A 115 -7.49 32.06 -7.91
CA THR A 115 -7.43 31.40 -9.22
C THR A 115 -8.19 32.23 -10.26
N ASN A 116 -7.69 32.21 -11.50
CA ASN A 116 -8.27 32.97 -12.63
C ASN A 116 -9.07 32.08 -13.59
N ALA A 117 -9.34 30.83 -13.19
CA ALA A 117 -10.05 29.84 -13.99
C ALA A 117 -10.72 28.81 -13.06
N ASP A 118 -11.60 28.01 -13.63
CA ASP A 118 -12.21 26.87 -12.94
C ASP A 118 -11.12 25.84 -12.61
N VAL A 119 -10.95 25.52 -11.33
CA VAL A 119 -9.90 24.62 -10.85
C VAL A 119 -10.48 23.49 -10.01
N ARG A 120 -9.87 22.32 -10.14
CA ARG A 120 -10.00 21.21 -9.21
C ARG A 120 -8.81 21.24 -8.27
N VAL A 121 -9.10 21.43 -6.99
CA VAL A 121 -8.14 21.42 -5.90
C VAL A 121 -8.05 20.00 -5.36
N TYR A 122 -6.84 19.50 -5.23
CA TYR A 122 -6.52 18.25 -4.52
C TYR A 122 -5.67 18.58 -3.31
N PHE A 123 -5.89 17.88 -2.21
CA PHE A 123 -5.02 17.95 -1.04
C PHE A 123 -4.60 16.56 -0.61
N HIS A 124 -3.31 16.40 -0.33
CA HIS A 124 -2.69 15.12 -0.03
C HIS A 124 -1.38 15.32 0.76
N ALA A 125 -0.74 14.23 1.17
CA ALA A 125 0.56 14.30 1.83
C ALA A 125 1.63 14.87 0.90
N PRO A 126 2.68 15.54 1.43
CA PRO A 126 3.80 16.05 0.63
C PRO A 126 4.52 15.00 -0.22
N GLU A 127 4.55 13.75 0.22
CA GLU A 127 5.13 12.61 -0.49
C GLU A 127 4.17 11.95 -1.49
N ASP A 128 2.88 12.31 -1.46
CA ASP A 128 1.84 11.79 -2.33
C ASP A 128 1.66 12.57 -3.62
N VAL A 129 1.01 11.93 -4.59
CA VAL A 129 0.63 12.53 -5.87
C VAL A 129 -0.87 12.34 -6.14
N PRO A 130 -1.56 13.31 -6.76
CA PRO A 130 -2.93 13.09 -7.20
C PRO A 130 -3.00 11.97 -8.24
N PHE A 131 -4.00 11.10 -8.12
CA PHE A 131 -4.17 9.95 -9.01
C PHE A 131 -5.65 9.68 -9.28
N ILE A 132 -5.94 8.75 -10.20
CA ILE A 132 -7.30 8.51 -10.71
C ILE A 132 -8.32 8.11 -9.64
N ASN A 133 -7.86 7.50 -8.54
CA ASN A 133 -8.70 7.03 -7.43
C ASN A 133 -8.53 7.88 -6.15
N THR A 134 -8.00 9.11 -6.26
CA THR A 134 -8.02 10.01 -5.10
C THR A 134 -9.45 10.15 -4.57
N ASP A 135 -9.59 10.08 -3.25
CA ASP A 135 -10.89 10.14 -2.57
C ASP A 135 -11.69 11.37 -3.02
N PRO A 136 -12.99 11.22 -3.35
CA PRO A 136 -13.86 12.37 -3.61
C PRO A 136 -13.82 13.46 -2.53
N ASP A 137 -13.63 13.09 -1.27
CA ASP A 137 -13.57 14.03 -0.17
C ASP A 137 -12.25 14.81 -0.15
N GLN A 138 -11.20 14.28 -0.79
CA GLN A 138 -9.88 14.91 -0.94
C GLN A 138 -9.74 15.79 -2.19
N ARG A 139 -10.85 16.05 -2.89
CA ARG A 139 -10.88 16.96 -4.04
C ARG A 139 -12.07 17.91 -3.98
N LYS A 140 -11.87 19.13 -4.47
CA LYS A 140 -12.91 20.15 -4.57
C LYS A 140 -12.83 20.88 -5.91
N ASP A 141 -13.94 20.93 -6.62
CA ASP A 141 -14.08 21.77 -7.80
C ASP A 141 -14.51 23.18 -7.34
N VAL A 142 -13.72 24.19 -7.70
CA VAL A 142 -13.95 25.60 -7.39
C VAL A 142 -14.09 26.34 -8.71
N MET A 143 -15.28 26.90 -8.95
CA MET A 143 -15.58 27.64 -10.16
C MET A 143 -15.11 29.09 -10.04
N LEU A 144 -14.87 29.74 -11.18
CA LEU A 144 -14.49 31.15 -11.21
C LEU A 144 -15.54 32.02 -10.50
N GLY A 145 -15.09 32.85 -9.56
CA GLY A 145 -15.93 33.74 -8.76
C GLY A 145 -16.53 33.09 -7.51
N GLU A 146 -16.35 31.78 -7.29
CA GLU A 146 -16.64 31.16 -6.00
C GLU A 146 -15.50 31.44 -5.01
N SER A 147 -15.87 31.74 -3.76
CA SER A 147 -14.95 31.73 -2.63
C SER A 147 -15.26 30.49 -1.79
N VAL A 148 -14.26 29.66 -1.51
CA VAL A 148 -14.42 28.43 -0.72
C VAL A 148 -13.41 28.42 0.40
N ASN A 149 -13.88 28.16 1.62
CA ASN A 149 -13.02 27.93 2.77
C ASN A 149 -13.11 26.46 3.17
N ILE A 150 -11.95 25.77 3.17
CA ILE A 150 -11.82 24.36 3.51
C ILE A 150 -10.97 24.26 4.76
N SER A 151 -11.56 23.74 5.84
CA SER A 151 -10.84 23.39 7.06
C SER A 151 -10.57 21.89 7.07
N ILE A 152 -9.30 21.52 7.22
CA ILE A 152 -8.82 20.13 7.14
C ILE A 152 -8.22 19.74 8.48
N SER A 153 -8.60 18.58 8.99
CA SER A 153 -7.96 17.90 10.12
C SER A 153 -7.04 16.82 9.59
N VAL A 154 -5.80 16.78 10.08
CA VAL A 154 -4.79 15.78 9.71
C VAL A 154 -4.53 14.88 10.90
N ILE A 155 -4.53 13.57 10.68
CA ILE A 155 -4.14 12.56 11.67
C ILE A 155 -2.89 11.87 11.15
N GLU A 156 -1.74 12.14 11.77
CA GLU A 156 -0.47 11.49 11.44
C GLU A 156 -0.45 10.05 11.96
N ILE A 157 0.09 9.15 11.14
CA ILE A 157 0.32 7.77 11.50
C ILE A 157 1.83 7.56 11.61
N GLU A 158 2.30 7.32 12.83
CA GLU A 158 3.70 6.96 13.10
C GLU A 158 3.78 5.52 13.60
N ASN A 159 4.74 4.78 13.06
CA ASN A 159 5.05 3.42 13.49
C ASN A 159 6.30 3.42 14.38
N ASP A 160 6.37 2.45 15.28
CA ASP A 160 7.55 2.22 16.11
C ASP A 160 8.82 2.05 15.25
N ASP A 161 9.94 2.58 15.73
CA ASP A 161 11.22 2.58 15.00
C ASP A 161 11.68 1.17 14.62
N ASN A 162 11.36 0.14 15.40
CA ASN A 162 11.73 -1.24 15.09
C ASN A 162 11.10 -1.73 13.78
N VAL A 163 9.97 -1.17 13.36
CA VAL A 163 9.30 -1.53 12.10
C VAL A 163 10.16 -1.15 10.88
N LYS A 164 10.97 -0.09 10.98
CA LYS A 164 11.88 0.35 9.91
C LYS A 164 12.96 -0.68 9.59
N HIS A 165 13.34 -1.50 10.57
CA HIS A 165 14.35 -2.55 10.42
C HIS A 165 13.77 -3.89 9.91
N LEU A 166 12.45 -4.04 9.89
CA LEU A 166 11.81 -5.23 9.36
C LEU A 166 11.77 -5.20 7.83
N PRO A 167 11.98 -6.35 7.17
CA PRO A 167 11.89 -6.42 5.72
C PRO A 167 10.46 -6.17 5.25
N VAL A 168 10.33 -5.51 4.08
CA VAL A 168 9.04 -5.05 3.51
C VAL A 168 7.99 -6.16 3.45
N TRP A 169 8.36 -7.37 3.04
CA TRP A 169 7.44 -8.51 2.93
C TRP A 169 6.83 -8.95 4.27
N LYS A 170 7.51 -8.68 5.38
CA LYS A 170 7.08 -9.08 6.73
C LYS A 170 6.18 -8.02 7.38
N ARG A 171 6.40 -6.74 7.09
CA ARG A 171 5.55 -5.63 7.58
C ARG A 171 4.41 -5.23 6.66
N GLY A 172 4.44 -5.63 5.39
CA GLY A 172 3.34 -5.42 4.46
C GLY A 172 3.10 -3.97 4.03
N CYS A 173 4.02 -3.04 4.35
CA CYS A 173 3.97 -1.63 3.97
C CYS A 173 5.37 -1.14 3.59
N LYS A 174 5.46 -0.01 2.89
CA LYS A 174 6.72 0.65 2.51
C LYS A 174 6.83 2.05 3.09
N PHE A 175 8.05 2.48 3.42
CA PHE A 175 8.34 3.85 3.84
C PHE A 175 8.65 4.75 2.63
N PRO A 176 8.54 6.08 2.75
CA PRO A 176 8.76 7.02 1.65
C PRO A 176 10.13 6.93 0.97
N TRP A 177 11.17 6.54 1.70
CA TRP A 177 12.52 6.36 1.16
C TRP A 177 12.76 4.97 0.52
N GLU A 178 11.81 4.04 0.59
CA GLU A 178 11.91 2.70 -0.03
C GLU A 178 11.39 2.69 -1.47
N ASN A 179 11.90 3.65 -2.23
CA ASN A 179 11.49 4.02 -3.57
C ASN A 179 12.30 3.30 -4.67
N GLU A 180 12.96 2.19 -4.36
CA GLU A 180 13.76 1.46 -5.34
C GLU A 180 12.89 1.04 -6.55
N GLY A 181 13.30 1.49 -7.74
CA GLY A 181 12.57 1.28 -8.99
C GLY A 181 11.47 2.30 -9.31
N LEU A 182 11.22 3.28 -8.43
CA LEU A 182 10.26 4.36 -8.68
C LEU A 182 10.91 5.48 -9.54
N LEU A 183 10.27 5.83 -10.66
CA LEU A 183 10.74 6.84 -11.59
C LEU A 183 9.84 8.08 -11.65
N VAL A 184 8.56 7.94 -11.27
CA VAL A 184 7.55 9.00 -11.40
C VAL A 184 7.65 10.08 -10.31
N HIS A 185 8.21 9.75 -9.16
CA HIS A 185 8.29 10.61 -7.98
C HIS A 185 9.54 10.29 -7.15
N GLU A 186 10.01 11.24 -6.34
CA GLU A 186 11.21 11.06 -5.49
C GLU A 186 10.92 10.18 -4.26
N TYR A 187 9.68 10.17 -3.77
CA TYR A 187 9.30 9.40 -2.59
C TYR A 187 8.26 8.34 -2.94
N TYR A 188 8.37 7.19 -2.29
CA TYR A 188 7.37 6.14 -2.36
C TYR A 188 6.12 6.53 -1.59
N SER A 189 4.99 6.27 -2.20
CA SER A 189 3.67 6.28 -1.58
C SER A 189 2.76 5.35 -2.36
N TYR A 190 1.59 5.04 -1.81
CA TYR A 190 0.63 4.20 -2.54
C TYR A 190 0.22 4.87 -3.86
N SER A 191 -0.04 6.17 -3.83
CA SER A 191 -0.42 6.95 -5.00
C SER A 191 0.66 6.99 -6.08
N SER A 192 1.93 7.21 -5.71
CA SER A 192 3.05 7.24 -6.66
C SER A 192 3.32 5.88 -7.30
N CYS A 193 3.20 4.78 -6.53
CA CYS A 193 3.28 3.42 -7.06
C CYS A 193 2.18 3.16 -8.11
N VAL A 194 0.95 3.56 -7.81
CA VAL A 194 -0.18 3.40 -8.73
C VAL A 194 0.04 4.19 -10.02
N VAL A 195 0.49 5.45 -9.92
CA VAL A 195 0.80 6.27 -11.10
C VAL A 195 1.90 5.66 -11.97
N GLN A 196 2.96 5.11 -11.36
CA GLN A 196 3.98 4.37 -12.11
C GLN A 196 3.41 3.11 -12.76
N CYS A 197 2.60 2.33 -12.04
CA CYS A 197 1.96 1.14 -12.59
C CYS A 197 1.12 1.49 -13.84
N HIS A 198 0.37 2.60 -13.83
CA HIS A 198 -0.33 3.09 -15.01
C HIS A 198 0.64 3.45 -16.16
N ALA A 199 1.72 4.17 -15.87
CA ALA A 199 2.73 4.54 -16.87
C ALA A 199 3.36 3.31 -17.54
N GLU A 200 3.72 2.30 -16.73
CA GLU A 200 4.28 1.04 -17.23
C GLU A 200 3.28 0.30 -18.11
N ASN A 201 2.01 0.28 -17.75
CA ASN A 201 0.99 -0.40 -18.53
C ASN A 201 0.64 0.31 -19.83
N HIS A 202 0.68 1.64 -19.86
CA HIS A 202 0.60 2.39 -21.12
C HIS A 202 1.69 1.92 -22.10
N ILE A 203 2.93 1.78 -21.61
CA ILE A 203 4.08 1.36 -22.42
C ILE A 203 3.97 -0.12 -22.79
N LYS A 204 3.58 -1.01 -21.88
CA LYS A 204 3.39 -2.44 -22.17
C LYS A 204 2.33 -2.67 -23.28
N LEU A 205 1.26 -1.88 -23.30
CA LEU A 205 0.12 -2.10 -24.19
C LEU A 205 0.19 -1.32 -25.51
N CYS A 206 0.70 -0.09 -25.48
CA CYS A 206 0.71 0.82 -26.63
C CYS A 206 2.12 1.37 -26.97
N ASN A 207 3.18 0.89 -26.29
CA ASN A 207 4.57 1.32 -26.46
C ASN A 207 4.80 2.83 -26.26
N CYS A 208 3.86 3.51 -25.61
CA CYS A 208 3.90 4.94 -25.34
C CYS A 208 3.08 5.26 -24.08
N THR A 209 3.28 6.44 -23.49
CA THR A 209 2.59 6.93 -22.31
C THR A 209 1.89 8.26 -22.59
N HIS A 210 0.85 8.55 -21.82
CA HIS A 210 0.08 9.78 -21.93
C HIS A 210 0.95 11.01 -21.62
N HIS A 211 0.68 12.14 -22.28
CA HIS A 211 1.44 13.38 -22.11
C HIS A 211 1.31 14.00 -20.71
N LEU A 212 0.21 13.72 -20.01
CA LEU A 212 0.01 14.11 -18.60
C LEU A 212 0.67 13.16 -17.59
N MET A 213 1.29 12.07 -18.05
CA MET A 213 2.00 11.19 -17.13
C MET A 213 3.26 11.90 -16.61
N PRO A 214 3.55 11.86 -15.30
CA PRO A 214 4.79 12.42 -14.74
C PRO A 214 6.00 11.86 -15.46
N TYR A 215 7.10 12.62 -15.39
CA TYR A 215 8.31 12.40 -16.16
C TYR A 215 8.82 10.94 -16.06
N TYR A 216 8.39 10.12 -17.02
CA TYR A 216 8.73 8.71 -17.12
C TYR A 216 9.60 8.56 -18.36
N ASN A 217 10.91 8.45 -18.13
CA ASN A 217 11.91 8.04 -19.12
C ASN A 217 11.81 8.69 -20.52
N LYS A 218 11.58 10.01 -20.63
CA LYS A 218 11.79 10.97 -21.77
C LYS A 218 11.42 10.61 -23.23
N ARG A 219 11.21 9.35 -23.62
CA ARG A 219 11.31 8.88 -25.02
C ARG A 219 10.07 8.21 -25.58
N SER A 220 8.96 8.16 -24.84
CA SER A 220 7.80 7.38 -25.26
C SER A 220 6.47 8.07 -24.99
N TYR A 221 6.35 9.39 -25.20
CA TYR A 221 5.02 10.01 -25.18
C TYR A 221 4.25 9.62 -26.43
N CYS A 222 2.95 9.33 -26.28
CA CYS A 222 2.09 8.94 -27.39
C CYS A 222 1.84 10.10 -28.36
N ASP A 223 1.89 9.80 -29.65
CA ASP A 223 1.26 10.62 -30.69
C ASP A 223 -0.26 10.35 -30.73
N ILE A 224 -0.96 10.90 -31.73
CA ILE A 224 -2.42 10.75 -31.86
C ILE A 224 -2.82 9.28 -32.01
N GLU A 225 -2.03 8.48 -32.73
CA GLU A 225 -2.28 7.04 -32.91
C GLU A 225 -2.08 6.27 -31.59
N GLY A 226 -1.02 6.60 -30.85
CA GLY A 226 -0.77 6.08 -29.51
C GLY A 226 -1.86 6.47 -28.51
N LEU A 227 -2.33 7.72 -28.54
CA LEU A 227 -3.44 8.19 -27.70
C LEU A 227 -4.73 7.44 -28.05
N LYS A 228 -5.00 7.21 -29.34
CA LYS A 228 -6.12 6.37 -29.78
C LYS A 228 -5.99 4.94 -29.26
N CYS A 229 -4.79 4.34 -29.30
CA CYS A 229 -4.54 3.03 -28.70
C CYS A 229 -4.88 3.02 -27.22
N LEU A 230 -4.38 4.01 -26.46
CA LEU A 230 -4.70 4.13 -25.03
C LEU A 230 -6.22 4.24 -24.81
N THR A 231 -6.91 5.13 -25.54
CA THR A 231 -8.38 5.27 -25.50
C THR A 231 -9.14 3.99 -25.83
N ASP A 232 -8.71 3.25 -26.86
CA ASP A 232 -9.33 1.98 -27.24
C ASP A 232 -9.16 0.90 -26.16
N LYS A 233 -8.06 0.95 -25.41
CA LYS A 233 -7.79 0.07 -24.25
C LYS A 233 -8.46 0.55 -22.96
N PHE A 234 -8.76 1.84 -22.83
CA PHE A 234 -9.56 2.40 -21.72
C PHE A 234 -11.04 2.04 -21.84
N GLY A 235 -11.60 2.04 -23.05
CA GLY A 235 -13.05 2.04 -23.29
C GLY A 235 -13.73 0.69 -23.56
N LYS A 236 -13.00 -0.39 -23.83
CA LYS A 236 -13.63 -1.69 -24.15
C LYS A 236 -13.79 -2.58 -22.92
N SER A 237 -14.71 -2.20 -22.03
CA SER A 237 -15.60 -3.22 -21.49
C SER A 237 -16.42 -3.74 -22.67
N ARG A 238 -15.94 -4.80 -23.32
CA ARG A 238 -16.51 -5.34 -24.56
C ARG A 238 -17.80 -6.12 -24.25
N GLN A 239 -18.79 -5.48 -23.62
CA GLN A 239 -20.14 -6.05 -23.45
C GLN A 239 -20.89 -6.22 -24.78
N LEU A 240 -20.42 -5.60 -25.87
CA LEU A 240 -21.10 -5.65 -27.18
C LEU A 240 -20.55 -6.67 -28.18
N ILE A 241 -19.25 -7.03 -28.14
CA ILE A 241 -18.67 -7.88 -29.18
C ILE A 241 -18.75 -9.38 -28.84
N SER A 242 -18.82 -9.75 -27.55
CA SER A 242 -19.08 -11.15 -27.16
C SER A 242 -20.48 -11.62 -27.58
N LYS A 243 -21.48 -10.73 -27.51
CA LYS A 243 -22.87 -11.02 -27.91
C LYS A 243 -23.04 -11.20 -29.43
N LEU A 244 -22.24 -10.52 -30.24
CA LEU A 244 -22.37 -10.52 -31.71
C LEU A 244 -21.60 -11.65 -32.41
N PHE A 245 -20.54 -12.20 -31.79
CA PHE A 245 -19.65 -13.15 -32.48
C PHE A 245 -19.46 -14.52 -31.80
N GLN A 246 -20.15 -14.82 -30.68
CA GLN A 246 -20.05 -16.12 -29.96
C GLN A 246 -18.59 -16.62 -29.79
N VAL A 247 -17.66 -15.72 -29.47
CA VAL A 247 -16.27 -16.10 -29.22
C VAL A 247 -16.09 -16.27 -27.72
N ASN A 248 -15.63 -17.44 -27.29
CA ASN A 248 -15.14 -17.64 -25.91
C ASN A 248 -13.93 -16.73 -25.70
N THR A 249 -14.13 -15.62 -24.98
CA THR A 249 -13.03 -14.74 -24.57
C THR A 249 -12.73 -14.97 -23.10
N ASP A 250 -11.97 -16.02 -22.80
CA ASP A 250 -11.17 -16.16 -21.57
C ASP A 250 -9.93 -15.25 -21.60
N LEU A 251 -9.94 -14.19 -22.42
CA LEU A 251 -8.84 -13.25 -22.52
C LEU A 251 -9.19 -12.00 -21.74
N ILE A 252 -8.74 -12.00 -20.48
CA ILE A 252 -8.67 -10.88 -19.54
C ILE A 252 -8.29 -9.61 -20.30
N LEU A 253 -9.26 -8.74 -20.56
CA LEU A 253 -8.96 -7.45 -21.19
C LEU A 253 -8.57 -6.48 -20.07
N GLU A 254 -7.28 -6.41 -19.78
CA GLU A 254 -6.70 -5.40 -18.91
C GLU A 254 -7.12 -4.00 -19.41
N THR A 255 -7.89 -3.28 -18.60
CA THR A 255 -8.29 -1.90 -18.90
C THR A 255 -7.45 -0.95 -18.06
N VAL A 256 -6.86 0.04 -18.72
CA VAL A 256 -5.76 0.81 -18.12
C VAL A 256 -6.21 1.90 -17.16
N ASN A 257 -7.52 2.17 -17.01
CA ASN A 257 -8.05 3.18 -16.06
C ASN A 257 -8.84 2.59 -14.89
N ARG A 258 -9.12 1.27 -14.89
CA ARG A 258 -9.81 0.62 -13.78
C ARG A 258 -8.82 -0.18 -12.97
N LEU A 259 -8.31 0.44 -11.90
CA LEU A 259 -7.56 -0.29 -10.87
C LEU A 259 -8.48 -1.33 -10.24
N HIS A 260 -7.95 -2.54 -10.11
CA HIS A 260 -8.73 -3.68 -9.68
C HIS A 260 -8.02 -4.44 -8.55
N ALA A 261 -8.76 -4.73 -7.48
CA ALA A 261 -8.26 -5.49 -6.34
C ALA A 261 -8.12 -6.98 -6.70
N LYS A 262 -7.00 -7.59 -6.34
CA LYS A 262 -6.73 -9.01 -6.55
C LYS A 262 -7.83 -9.87 -5.93
N GLY A 263 -8.49 -10.74 -6.71
CA GLY A 263 -9.48 -11.70 -6.22
C GLY A 263 -10.95 -11.46 -6.62
N PHE A 264 -11.24 -10.45 -7.45
CA PHE A 264 -12.57 -10.25 -8.03
C PHE A 264 -12.58 -10.55 -9.54
N ASP A 265 -13.68 -11.10 -10.08
CA ASP A 265 -13.79 -11.52 -11.50
C ASP A 265 -14.01 -10.35 -12.48
N LYS A 266 -13.57 -9.13 -12.16
CA LYS A 266 -13.77 -7.97 -13.04
C LYS A 266 -12.49 -7.64 -13.81
N PRO A 267 -12.59 -7.35 -15.13
CA PRO A 267 -11.44 -6.91 -15.91
C PRO A 267 -10.96 -5.52 -15.45
N GLY A 268 -9.66 -5.39 -15.21
CA GLY A 268 -9.03 -4.15 -14.77
C GLY A 268 -7.53 -4.31 -14.62
N LEU A 269 -6.83 -3.20 -14.46
CA LEU A 269 -5.41 -3.17 -14.19
C LEU A 269 -5.16 -3.55 -12.73
N VAL A 270 -4.35 -4.59 -12.51
CA VAL A 270 -3.92 -4.98 -11.17
C VAL A 270 -2.53 -4.41 -10.92
N CYS A 271 -2.41 -3.57 -9.90
CA CYS A 271 -1.13 -3.01 -9.44
C CYS A 271 -0.80 -3.62 -8.09
N ASP A 272 0.34 -4.32 -7.99
CA ASP A 272 0.84 -4.91 -6.74
C ASP A 272 1.53 -3.84 -5.85
N CYS A 273 0.81 -2.76 -5.55
CA CYS A 273 1.29 -1.67 -4.71
C CYS A 273 1.04 -1.96 -3.23
N LEU A 274 2.05 -1.75 -2.39
CA LEU A 274 1.92 -1.86 -0.93
C LEU A 274 1.48 -0.52 -0.33
N PRO A 275 0.69 -0.51 0.76
CA PRO A 275 0.36 0.72 1.47
C PRO A 275 1.61 1.41 2.02
N SER A 276 1.51 2.71 2.28
CA SER A 276 2.55 3.44 2.99
C SER A 276 2.51 3.10 4.48
N CYS A 277 3.68 3.02 5.12
CA CYS A 277 3.76 2.81 6.57
C CYS A 277 3.46 4.09 7.38
N VAL A 278 3.40 5.26 6.75
CA VAL A 278 3.27 6.55 7.44
C VAL A 278 2.26 7.46 6.75
N GLU A 279 1.20 6.88 6.18
CA GLU A 279 0.18 7.63 5.44
C GLU A 279 -0.70 8.44 6.40
N PRO A 280 -0.73 9.78 6.32
CA PRO A 280 -1.60 10.58 7.15
C PRO A 280 -3.06 10.54 6.63
N GLU A 281 -4.01 10.60 7.55
CA GLU A 281 -5.43 10.69 7.22
C GLU A 281 -5.87 12.17 7.17
N TYR A 282 -6.37 12.61 6.01
CA TYR A 282 -6.93 13.94 5.81
C TYR A 282 -8.46 13.90 5.87
N LYS A 283 -9.05 14.68 6.79
CA LYS A 283 -10.50 14.80 6.93
C LYS A 283 -10.96 16.24 6.81
N VAL A 284 -11.90 16.50 5.91
CA VAL A 284 -12.57 17.80 5.83
C VAL A 284 -13.51 17.96 7.02
N ILE A 285 -13.27 19.00 7.83
CA ILE A 285 -14.10 19.31 9.01
C ILE A 285 -15.09 20.44 8.74
N ALA A 286 -14.79 21.33 7.78
CA ALA A 286 -15.71 22.35 7.31
C ALA A 286 -15.42 22.69 5.84
N ASP A 287 -16.49 22.90 5.08
CA ASP A 287 -16.48 23.34 3.69
C ASP A 287 -17.58 24.40 3.56
N THR A 288 -17.18 25.66 3.50
CA THR A 288 -18.11 26.79 3.39
C THR A 288 -17.89 27.54 2.10
N LYS A 289 -19.01 27.86 1.42
CA LYS A 289 -19.02 28.78 0.30
C LYS A 289 -19.23 30.20 0.84
N GLY A 290 -18.36 31.11 0.44
CA GLY A 290 -18.45 32.55 0.71
C GLY A 290 -19.42 33.27 -0.21
#